data_AF-A0A7V9JYK5-F1
#
_entry.id   AF-A0A7V9JYK5-F1
#
_cell.length_a   1.000
_cell.length_b   1.000
_cell.length_c   1.000
_cell.angle_alpha   90.00
_cell.angle_beta   90.00
_cell.angle_gamma   90.00
#
_symmetry.space_group_name_H-M   'P 1'
#
loop_
_entity.id
_entity.type
_entity.pdbx_description
1 polymer ?
#
loop_
_entity_poly.entity_id
_entity_poly.type
_entity_poly.pdbx_seq_one_letter_code
_entity_poly.pdbx_strand_id
1 'polypeptide(L)'
;MAEFFSSRLLRWLTAPARSRLVNFASKPFYTVADRILGTQFLQDIAEFFMLFQSMYDGFVERARAVEKVLTDRRSTFIVVSTLESAPTREAEFFIAELEARRLHLGAVVFNKVLPSSLLDRAATTVAKRFEADAAAVAGAAAPALAGAPDVASLERVLREVGASFLNFQVVATREAETRARLAGDPEVTAAVPYFDSDIFDLGGLVRLGESVWR
;
A
#
# COMPACT_ATOMS: atom_id res chain seq x y z
N MET A 1 10.53 -10.17 17.89
CA MET A 1 11.87 -9.72 18.37
C MET A 1 12.16 -10.25 19.77
N ALA A 2 11.42 -9.88 20.81
CA ALA A 2 11.67 -10.37 22.18
C ALA A 2 11.78 -11.92 22.27
N GLU A 3 10.91 -12.67 21.58
CA GLU A 3 10.97 -14.14 21.54
C GLU A 3 12.26 -14.68 20.89
N PHE A 4 12.67 -14.13 19.74
CA PHE A 4 13.89 -14.55 19.02
C PHE A 4 15.14 -14.42 19.91
N PHE A 5 15.27 -13.31 20.65
CA PHE A 5 16.39 -13.05 21.55
C PHE A 5 16.28 -13.75 22.91
N SER A 6 15.07 -14.07 23.36
CA SER A 6 14.86 -14.91 24.55
C SER A 6 15.21 -16.39 24.32
N SER A 7 15.47 -16.78 23.06
CA SER A 7 15.75 -18.16 22.68
C SER A 7 16.93 -18.73 23.45
N ARG A 8 16.81 -20.00 23.84
CA ARG A 8 17.85 -20.75 24.56
C ARG A 8 19.15 -20.86 23.75
N LEU A 9 19.05 -20.75 22.42
CA LEU A 9 20.17 -20.80 21.49
C LEU A 9 21.11 -19.60 21.64
N LEU A 10 20.56 -18.38 21.75
CA LEU A 10 21.35 -17.16 21.87
C LEU A 10 22.01 -17.04 23.24
N ARG A 11 21.27 -17.38 24.32
CA ARG A 11 21.87 -17.46 25.66
C ARG A 11 23.01 -18.48 25.75
N TRP A 12 22.97 -19.54 24.95
CA TRP A 12 24.03 -20.54 24.89
C TRP A 12 25.24 -20.08 24.07
N LEU A 13 25.01 -19.32 22.99
CA LEU A 13 26.07 -18.74 22.14
C LEU A 13 26.80 -17.56 22.82
N THR A 14 26.09 -16.75 23.61
CA THR A 14 26.64 -15.57 24.29
C THR A 14 27.06 -15.82 25.74
N ALA A 15 26.83 -17.02 26.28
CA ALA A 15 27.32 -17.36 27.61
C ALA A 15 28.85 -17.23 27.61
N PRO A 16 29.45 -16.48 28.56
CA PRO A 16 30.90 -16.38 28.64
C PRO A 16 31.47 -17.79 28.68
N ALA A 17 32.60 -18.02 28.00
CA ALA A 17 33.36 -19.27 28.02
C ALA A 17 33.95 -19.57 29.42
N ARG A 18 33.11 -19.57 30.46
CA ARG A 18 33.46 -19.62 31.87
C ARG A 18 33.37 -21.02 32.46
N SER A 19 32.97 -22.04 31.71
CA SER A 19 33.11 -23.43 32.18
C SER A 19 33.64 -24.35 31.09
N ARG A 20 34.71 -25.06 31.41
CA ARG A 20 35.33 -26.08 30.55
C ARG A 20 34.35 -27.22 30.18
N LEU A 21 33.21 -27.34 30.88
CA LEU A 21 32.14 -28.29 30.59
C LEU A 21 31.27 -27.89 29.39
N VAL A 22 30.96 -26.61 29.21
CA VAL A 22 30.13 -26.15 28.07
C VAL A 22 30.87 -26.33 26.74
N ASN A 23 32.20 -26.20 26.76
CA ASN A 23 33.07 -26.47 25.60
C ASN A 23 33.12 -27.94 25.17
N PHE A 24 32.74 -28.90 26.00
CA PHE A 24 32.75 -30.32 25.61
C PHE A 24 31.44 -30.74 24.92
N ALA A 25 30.31 -30.21 25.39
CA ALA A 25 28.99 -30.50 24.82
C ALA A 25 28.72 -29.77 23.49
N SER A 26 29.40 -28.66 23.22
CA SER A 26 29.24 -27.85 22.02
C SER A 26 30.09 -28.29 20.81
N LYS A 27 31.13 -29.10 21.04
CA LYS A 27 32.10 -29.54 20.02
C LYS A 27 31.47 -30.08 18.73
N PRO A 28 30.53 -31.04 18.74
CA PRO A 28 29.99 -31.58 17.50
C PRO A 28 29.19 -30.56 16.69
N PHE A 29 28.53 -29.60 17.36
CA PHE A 29 27.79 -28.53 16.68
C PHE A 29 28.72 -27.50 16.04
N TYR A 30 29.78 -27.09 16.76
CA TYR A 30 30.80 -26.20 16.19
C TYR A 30 31.48 -26.82 14.98
N THR A 31 31.82 -28.12 14.99
CA THR A 31 32.47 -28.77 13.83
C THR A 31 31.57 -28.82 12.59
N VAL A 32 30.25 -28.98 12.77
CA VAL A 32 29.28 -28.98 11.66
C VAL A 32 29.00 -27.56 11.17
N ALA A 33 28.82 -26.60 12.08
CA ALA A 33 28.59 -25.21 11.74
C ALA A 33 29.84 -24.59 11.08
N ASP A 34 31.04 -24.91 11.56
CA ASP A 34 32.30 -24.46 10.96
C ASP A 34 32.50 -25.02 9.55
N ARG A 35 32.13 -26.28 9.32
CA ARG A 35 32.23 -26.93 8.00
C ARG A 35 31.21 -26.43 6.97
N ILE A 36 30.10 -25.80 7.40
CA ILE A 36 29.01 -25.34 6.53
C ILE A 36 29.00 -23.80 6.39
N LEU A 37 29.20 -23.06 7.49
CA LEU A 37 29.08 -21.61 7.57
C LEU A 37 30.44 -20.89 7.67
N GLY A 38 31.49 -21.58 8.09
CA GLY A 38 32.83 -21.04 8.32
C GLY A 38 33.01 -20.40 9.71
N THR A 39 34.19 -20.58 10.29
CA THR A 39 34.61 -20.04 11.60
C THR A 39 34.38 -18.53 11.73
N GLN A 40 34.72 -17.76 10.70
CA GLN A 40 34.64 -16.30 10.72
C GLN A 40 33.20 -15.82 10.93
N PHE A 41 32.23 -16.39 10.21
CA PHE A 41 30.82 -16.02 10.35
C PHE A 41 30.29 -16.30 11.76
N LEU A 42 30.68 -17.42 12.37
CA LEU A 42 30.29 -17.74 13.74
C LEU A 42 30.90 -16.79 14.76
N GLN A 43 32.14 -16.36 14.54
CA GLN A 43 32.79 -15.34 15.37
C GLN A 43 32.09 -13.99 15.25
N ASP A 44 31.78 -13.55 14.04
CA ASP A 44 31.10 -12.27 13.78
C ASP A 44 29.70 -12.26 14.42
N ILE A 45 28.95 -13.37 14.32
CA ILE A 45 27.64 -13.52 14.98
C ILE A 45 27.78 -13.46 16.52
N ALA A 46 28.77 -14.15 17.09
CA ALA A 46 29.02 -14.15 18.53
C ALA A 46 29.42 -12.75 19.03
N GLU A 47 30.28 -12.05 18.30
CA GLU A 47 30.67 -10.67 18.59
C GLU A 47 29.49 -9.71 18.50
N PHE A 48 28.68 -9.82 17.43
CA PHE A 48 27.45 -9.06 17.29
C PHE A 48 26.54 -9.23 18.50
N PHE A 49 26.26 -10.46 18.93
CA PHE A 49 25.38 -10.68 20.08
C PHE A 49 26.00 -10.23 21.42
N MET A 50 27.31 -10.34 21.61
CA MET A 50 27.99 -9.79 22.80
C MET A 50 27.87 -8.27 22.88
N LEU A 51 28.11 -7.56 21.77
CA LEU A 51 27.93 -6.11 21.71
C LEU A 51 26.46 -5.71 21.90
N PHE A 52 25.55 -6.47 21.30
CA PHE A 52 24.11 -6.20 21.32
C PHE A 52 23.44 -6.48 22.67
N GLN A 53 24.00 -7.35 23.53
CA GLN A 53 23.46 -7.63 24.86
C GLN A 53 23.23 -6.36 25.70
N SER A 54 24.14 -5.39 25.60
CA SER A 54 24.04 -4.12 26.33
C SER A 54 22.85 -3.25 25.89
N MET A 55 22.39 -3.42 24.64
CA MET A 55 21.30 -2.63 24.06
C MET A 55 19.94 -3.36 24.14
N TYR A 56 19.94 -4.67 24.41
CA TYR A 56 18.76 -5.52 24.37
C TYR A 56 17.63 -5.02 25.28
N ASP A 57 17.92 -4.76 26.55
CA ASP A 57 16.89 -4.34 27.51
C ASP A 57 16.23 -3.03 27.07
N GLY A 58 17.03 -2.07 26.57
CA GLY A 58 16.51 -0.83 26.01
C GLY A 58 15.68 -1.02 24.73
N PHE A 59 16.01 -2.00 23.89
CA PHE A 59 15.18 -2.35 22.73
C PHE A 59 13.83 -2.96 23.14
N VAL A 60 13.83 -3.87 24.12
CA VAL A 60 12.60 -4.48 24.62
C VAL A 60 11.70 -3.44 25.28
N GLU A 61 12.28 -2.57 26.09
CA GLU A 61 11.56 -1.47 26.74
C GLU A 61 10.92 -0.54 25.70
N ARG A 62 11.69 -0.10 24.69
CA ARG A 62 11.16 0.74 23.60
C ARG A 62 10.08 0.03 22.79
N ALA A 63 10.26 -1.25 22.47
CA ALA A 63 9.26 -2.02 21.74
C ALA A 63 7.93 -2.09 22.51
N ARG A 64 7.98 -2.34 23.83
CA ARG A 64 6.80 -2.32 24.71
C ARG A 64 6.17 -0.94 24.80
N ALA A 65 6.98 0.12 24.86
CA ALA A 65 6.47 1.49 24.87
C ALA A 65 5.72 1.83 23.57
N VAL A 66 6.25 1.43 22.41
CA VAL A 66 5.59 1.58 21.11
C VAL A 66 4.31 0.77 21.06
N GLU A 67 4.33 -0.51 21.45
CA GLU A 67 3.15 -1.37 21.50
C GLU A 67 2.04 -0.76 22.37
N LYS A 68 2.40 -0.19 23.53
CA LYS A 68 1.45 0.50 24.40
C LYS A 68 0.82 1.72 23.73
N VAL A 69 1.59 2.51 22.98
CA VAL A 69 1.07 3.66 22.24
C VAL A 69 0.11 3.20 21.14
N LEU A 70 0.48 2.19 20.35
CA LEU A 70 -0.34 1.71 19.25
C LEU A 70 -1.65 1.06 19.72
N THR A 71 -1.66 0.44 20.90
CA THR A 71 -2.84 -0.20 21.51
C THR A 71 -3.66 0.72 22.43
N ASP A 72 -3.20 1.94 22.69
CA ASP A 72 -3.93 2.92 23.50
C ASP A 72 -5.22 3.34 22.79
N ARG A 73 -6.30 3.56 23.55
CA ARG A 73 -7.61 3.97 23.01
C ARG A 73 -7.58 5.34 22.31
N ARG A 74 -6.53 6.14 22.54
CA ARG A 74 -6.31 7.44 21.89
C ARG A 74 -5.62 7.31 20.53
N SER A 75 -5.22 6.10 20.14
CA SER A 75 -4.59 5.81 18.85
C SER A 75 -5.60 5.23 17.87
N THR A 76 -5.52 5.68 16.63
CA THR A 76 -6.31 5.14 15.52
C THR A 76 -5.42 4.97 14.31
N PHE A 77 -5.72 3.96 13.51
CA PHE A 77 -5.06 3.67 12.26
C PHE A 77 -5.89 4.19 11.10
N ILE A 78 -5.20 4.77 10.11
CA ILE A 78 -5.78 5.16 8.82
C ILE A 78 -5.04 4.37 7.75
N VAL A 79 -5.79 3.58 6.98
CA VAL A 79 -5.24 2.81 5.87
C VAL A 79 -5.44 3.60 4.58
N VAL A 80 -4.35 3.94 3.91
CA VAL A 80 -4.37 4.67 2.64
C VAL A 80 -3.89 3.75 1.54
N SER A 81 -4.69 3.57 0.49
CA SER A 81 -4.32 2.72 -0.65
C SER A 81 -4.87 3.27 -1.95
N THR A 82 -4.15 3.07 -3.06
CA THR A 82 -4.77 3.13 -4.38
C THR A 82 -5.58 1.86 -4.63
N LEU A 83 -6.48 1.89 -5.62
CA LEU A 83 -7.32 0.73 -6.00
C LEU A 83 -6.63 -0.19 -7.03
N GLU A 84 -5.30 -0.15 -7.08
CA GLU A 84 -4.47 -1.07 -7.85
C GLU A 84 -4.37 -2.43 -7.15
N SER A 85 -4.12 -3.49 -7.92
CA SER A 85 -4.21 -4.86 -7.41
C SER A 85 -3.24 -5.18 -6.26
N ALA A 86 -2.00 -4.69 -6.29
CA ALA A 86 -1.03 -4.96 -5.23
C ALA A 86 -1.31 -4.14 -3.95
N PRO A 87 -1.45 -2.79 -4.01
CA PRO A 87 -1.83 -1.98 -2.84
C PRO A 87 -3.14 -2.43 -2.20
N THR A 88 -4.15 -2.79 -3.00
CA THR A 88 -5.43 -3.30 -2.51
C THR A 88 -5.24 -4.55 -1.64
N ARG A 89 -4.44 -5.52 -2.09
CA ARG A 89 -4.19 -6.74 -1.30
C ARG A 89 -3.45 -6.45 0.00
N GLU A 90 -2.48 -5.54 -0.02
CA GLU A 90 -1.76 -5.11 1.19
C GLU A 90 -2.71 -4.39 2.16
N ALA A 91 -3.62 -3.57 1.65
CA ALA A 91 -4.65 -2.90 2.46
C ALA A 91 -5.61 -3.92 3.09
N GLU A 92 -6.11 -4.89 2.32
CA GLU A 92 -6.95 -5.99 2.82
C GLU A 92 -6.22 -6.78 3.93
N PHE A 93 -4.96 -7.14 3.72
CA PHE A 93 -4.14 -7.83 4.72
C PHE A 93 -3.92 -6.98 5.97
N PHE A 94 -3.59 -5.70 5.82
CA PHE A 94 -3.31 -4.81 6.93
C PHE A 94 -4.56 -4.55 7.78
N ILE A 95 -5.72 -4.35 7.14
CA ILE A 95 -7.02 -4.22 7.82
C ILE A 95 -7.31 -5.48 8.65
N ALA A 96 -7.11 -6.68 8.07
CA ALA A 96 -7.30 -7.93 8.80
C ALA A 96 -6.34 -8.07 9.99
N GLU A 97 -5.08 -7.65 9.87
CA GLU A 97 -4.12 -7.66 10.98
C GLU A 97 -4.45 -6.64 12.08
N LEU A 98 -4.99 -5.47 11.73
CA LEU A 98 -5.50 -4.51 12.71
C LEU A 98 -6.66 -5.11 13.49
N GLU A 99 -7.62 -5.74 12.82
CA GLU A 99 -8.75 -6.42 13.45
C GLU A 99 -8.29 -7.57 14.36
N ALA A 100 -7.42 -8.46 13.86
CA ALA A 100 -6.89 -9.59 14.62
C ALA A 100 -6.15 -9.16 15.90
N ARG A 101 -5.46 -8.01 15.85
CA ARG A 101 -4.72 -7.42 16.98
C ARG A 101 -5.58 -6.47 17.82
N ARG A 102 -6.86 -6.29 17.48
CA ARG A 102 -7.81 -5.37 18.13
C ARG A 102 -7.30 -3.93 18.17
N LEU A 103 -6.63 -3.51 17.11
CA LEU A 103 -6.19 -2.14 16.90
C LEU A 103 -7.29 -1.36 16.20
N HIS A 104 -7.52 -0.12 16.64
CA HIS A 104 -8.63 0.68 16.15
C HIS A 104 -8.39 1.19 14.73
N LEU A 105 -9.17 0.72 13.75
CA LEU A 105 -9.19 1.24 12.38
C LEU A 105 -10.22 2.37 12.28
N GLY A 106 -9.76 3.62 12.21
CA GLY A 106 -10.64 4.79 12.14
C GLY A 106 -11.04 5.15 10.71
N ALA A 107 -10.15 4.96 9.74
CA ALA A 107 -10.47 5.30 8.35
C ALA A 107 -9.77 4.43 7.30
N VAL A 108 -10.44 4.27 6.17
CA VAL A 108 -9.86 3.77 4.92
C VAL A 108 -9.97 4.87 3.86
N VAL A 109 -8.84 5.26 3.28
CA VAL A 109 -8.73 6.31 2.27
C VAL A 109 -8.29 5.69 0.95
N PHE A 110 -9.20 5.71 -0.03
CA PHE A 110 -8.89 5.32 -1.40
C PHE A 110 -8.26 6.50 -2.12
N ASN A 111 -6.95 6.44 -2.32
CA ASN A 111 -6.18 7.49 -2.96
C ASN A 111 -6.18 7.33 -4.48
N LYS A 112 -6.13 8.46 -5.21
CA LYS A 112 -6.04 8.50 -6.67
C LYS A 112 -7.16 7.77 -7.41
N VAL A 113 -8.40 7.85 -6.91
CA VAL A 113 -9.54 7.19 -7.55
C VAL A 113 -9.85 7.80 -8.91
N LEU A 114 -10.30 6.96 -9.85
CA LEU A 114 -10.77 7.42 -11.14
C LEU A 114 -12.04 8.29 -11.02
N PRO A 115 -12.23 9.28 -11.92
CA PRO A 115 -13.42 10.13 -11.92
C PRO A 115 -14.74 9.33 -12.03
N SER A 116 -15.74 9.71 -11.25
CA SER A 116 -17.07 9.07 -11.29
C SER A 116 -17.77 9.22 -12.65
N SER A 117 -17.37 10.19 -13.47
CA SER A 117 -17.87 10.36 -14.84
C SER A 117 -17.59 9.15 -15.74
N LEU A 118 -16.57 8.33 -15.44
CA LEU A 118 -16.29 7.08 -16.16
C LEU A 118 -17.34 5.98 -15.89
N LEU A 119 -18.14 6.14 -14.83
CA LEU A 119 -19.24 5.26 -14.47
C LEU A 119 -20.60 5.80 -14.94
N ASP A 120 -20.63 6.99 -15.56
CA ASP A 120 -21.86 7.61 -16.04
C ASP A 120 -22.40 6.90 -17.30
N ARG A 121 -23.68 6.50 -17.26
CA ARG A 121 -24.32 5.76 -18.34
C ARG A 121 -24.47 6.60 -19.61
N ALA A 122 -24.77 7.89 -19.51
CA ALA A 122 -24.90 8.76 -20.66
C ALA A 122 -23.53 8.99 -21.33
N ALA A 123 -22.48 9.21 -20.54
CA ALA A 123 -21.11 9.31 -21.05
C ALA A 123 -20.68 8.02 -21.76
N THR A 124 -21.05 6.86 -21.21
CA THR A 124 -20.83 5.55 -21.84
C THR A 124 -21.51 5.43 -23.21
N THR A 125 -22.77 5.85 -23.31
CA THR A 125 -23.51 5.82 -24.58
C THR A 125 -22.85 6.72 -25.62
N VAL A 126 -22.38 7.91 -25.22
CA VAL A 126 -21.66 8.82 -26.11
C VAL A 126 -20.34 8.21 -26.57
N ALA A 127 -19.55 7.62 -25.66
CA ALA A 127 -18.29 6.98 -25.99
C ALA A 127 -18.46 5.82 -26.99
N LYS A 128 -19.48 4.96 -26.80
CA LYS A 128 -19.83 3.91 -27.77
C LYS A 128 -20.20 4.47 -29.14
N ARG A 129 -20.93 5.59 -29.18
CA ARG A 129 -21.27 6.26 -30.43
C ARG A 129 -20.05 6.87 -31.12
N PHE A 130 -19.11 7.41 -30.35
CA PHE A 130 -17.84 7.91 -30.89
C PHE A 130 -16.98 6.78 -31.47
N GLU A 131 -16.99 5.59 -30.87
CA GLU A 131 -16.24 4.44 -31.41
C GLU A 131 -16.89 3.86 -32.68
N ALA A 132 -18.22 3.67 -32.66
CA ALA A 132 -18.95 3.04 -33.76
C ALA A 132 -19.17 3.98 -34.96
N ASP A 133 -19.55 5.23 -34.71
CA ASP A 133 -20.07 6.16 -35.72
C ASP A 133 -19.26 7.48 -35.79
N ALA A 134 -17.96 7.42 -35.48
CA ALA A 134 -17.05 8.57 -35.41
C ALA A 134 -17.20 9.52 -36.62
N ALA A 135 -17.26 8.97 -37.84
CA ALA A 135 -17.34 9.75 -39.08
C ALA A 135 -18.64 10.55 -39.19
N ALA A 136 -19.77 9.92 -38.84
CA ALA A 136 -21.08 10.58 -38.86
C ALA A 136 -21.17 11.68 -37.79
N VAL A 137 -20.61 11.42 -36.60
CA VAL A 137 -20.55 12.42 -35.53
C VAL A 137 -19.62 13.58 -35.91
N ALA A 138 -18.45 13.30 -36.49
CA ALA A 138 -17.51 14.32 -36.96
C ALA A 138 -18.14 15.20 -38.05
N GLY A 139 -18.83 14.60 -39.03
CA GLY A 139 -19.52 15.34 -40.08
C GLY A 139 -20.63 16.26 -39.54
N ALA A 140 -21.38 15.80 -38.52
CA ALA A 140 -22.42 16.60 -37.89
C ALA A 140 -21.86 17.71 -36.97
N ALA A 141 -20.73 17.47 -36.31
CA ALA A 141 -20.13 18.40 -35.34
C ALA A 141 -19.22 19.44 -35.98
N ALA A 142 -18.56 19.13 -37.11
CA ALA A 142 -17.60 20.01 -37.77
C ALA A 142 -18.14 21.42 -38.09
N PRO A 143 -19.39 21.61 -38.57
CA PRO A 143 -19.93 22.94 -38.83
C PRO A 143 -20.08 23.81 -37.57
N ALA A 144 -20.22 23.20 -36.39
CA ALA A 144 -20.41 23.90 -35.13
C ALA A 144 -19.08 24.27 -34.44
N LEU A 145 -17.96 23.71 -34.88
CA LEU A 145 -16.65 23.92 -34.27
C LEU A 145 -15.85 24.93 -35.10
N ALA A 146 -15.92 26.21 -34.73
CA ALA A 146 -15.14 27.26 -35.36
C ALA A 146 -13.63 27.00 -35.17
N GLY A 147 -12.87 26.94 -36.26
CA GLY A 147 -11.43 26.65 -36.22
C GLY A 147 -11.07 25.18 -35.98
N ALA A 148 -12.03 24.25 -36.13
CA ALA A 148 -11.75 22.83 -36.02
C ALA A 148 -10.75 22.33 -37.08
N PRO A 149 -9.97 21.30 -36.74
CA PRO A 149 -9.24 20.52 -37.74
C PRO A 149 -10.23 19.87 -38.71
N ASP A 150 -9.74 19.40 -39.86
CA ASP A 150 -10.58 18.78 -40.88
C ASP A 150 -11.40 17.59 -40.33
N VAL A 151 -12.48 17.22 -41.03
CA VAL A 151 -13.42 16.18 -40.58
C VAL A 151 -12.72 14.85 -40.28
N ALA A 152 -11.67 14.48 -41.03
CA ALA A 152 -10.95 13.23 -40.79
C ALA A 152 -10.10 13.30 -39.52
N SER A 153 -9.49 14.45 -39.24
CA SER A 153 -8.80 14.69 -37.97
C SER A 153 -9.76 14.65 -36.78
N LEU A 154 -10.95 15.26 -36.88
CA LEU A 154 -11.98 15.21 -35.85
C LEU A 154 -12.49 13.78 -35.63
N GLU A 155 -12.74 13.03 -36.70
CA GLU A 155 -13.11 11.61 -36.63
C GLU A 155 -12.10 10.81 -35.81
N ARG A 156 -10.80 10.96 -36.11
CA ARG A 156 -9.73 10.25 -35.40
C ARG A 156 -9.72 10.58 -33.91
N VAL A 157 -9.89 11.85 -33.55
CA VAL A 157 -9.95 12.28 -32.15
C VAL A 157 -11.17 11.70 -31.44
N LEU A 158 -12.35 11.76 -32.06
CA LEU A 158 -13.57 11.19 -31.47
C LEU A 158 -13.42 9.70 -31.24
N ARG A 159 -12.91 8.96 -32.23
CA ARG A 159 -12.65 7.53 -32.12
C ARG A 159 -11.70 7.22 -30.97
N GLU A 160 -10.59 7.97 -30.87
CA GLU A 160 -9.61 7.79 -29.79
C GLU A 160 -10.20 8.11 -28.41
N VAL A 161 -10.96 9.19 -28.28
CA VAL A 161 -11.63 9.57 -27.03
C VAL A 161 -12.67 8.52 -26.62
N GLY A 162 -13.47 8.02 -27.56
CA GLY A 162 -14.43 6.94 -27.31
C GLY A 162 -13.76 5.66 -26.83
N ALA A 163 -12.74 5.20 -27.56
CA ALA A 163 -11.98 4.00 -27.20
C ALA A 163 -11.27 4.15 -25.85
N SER A 164 -10.59 5.28 -25.62
CA SER A 164 -9.92 5.59 -24.35
C SER A 164 -10.91 5.62 -23.19
N PHE A 165 -12.07 6.27 -23.34
CA PHE A 165 -13.11 6.30 -22.30
C PHE A 165 -13.58 4.89 -21.95
N LEU A 166 -13.88 4.05 -22.94
CA LEU A 166 -14.35 2.68 -22.72
C LEU A 166 -13.29 1.80 -22.04
N ASN A 167 -12.02 1.98 -22.40
CA ASN A 167 -10.91 1.31 -21.73
C ASN A 167 -10.81 1.71 -20.24
N PHE A 168 -10.87 3.00 -19.94
CA PHE A 168 -10.85 3.49 -18.56
C PHE A 168 -12.10 3.12 -17.77
N GLN A 169 -13.27 3.04 -18.42
CA GLN A 169 -14.51 2.61 -17.78
C GLN A 169 -14.39 1.19 -17.21
N VAL A 170 -13.72 0.26 -17.91
CA VAL A 170 -13.50 -1.10 -17.40
C VAL A 170 -12.70 -1.07 -16.10
N VAL A 171 -11.67 -0.23 -16.03
CA VAL A 171 -10.85 -0.05 -14.83
C VAL A 171 -11.67 0.60 -13.71
N ALA A 172 -12.37 1.69 -14.00
CA ALA A 172 -13.23 2.40 -13.04
C ALA A 172 -14.31 1.48 -12.45
N THR A 173 -14.87 0.57 -13.25
CA THR A 173 -15.87 -0.41 -12.78
C THR A 173 -15.25 -1.37 -11.77
N ARG A 174 -14.05 -1.90 -12.05
CA ARG A 174 -13.31 -2.77 -11.13
C ARG A 174 -12.88 -2.04 -9.85
N GLU A 175 -12.48 -0.77 -9.98
CA GLU A 175 -12.16 0.09 -8.83
C GLU A 175 -13.39 0.27 -7.95
N ALA A 176 -14.57 0.53 -8.53
CA ALA A 176 -15.81 0.69 -7.78
C ALA A 176 -16.22 -0.59 -7.03
N GLU A 177 -16.07 -1.76 -7.65
CA GLU A 177 -16.33 -3.06 -7.01
C GLU A 177 -15.35 -3.33 -5.86
N THR A 178 -14.06 -3.06 -6.07
CA THR A 178 -13.02 -3.22 -5.06
C THR A 178 -13.23 -2.27 -3.88
N ARG A 179 -13.56 -1.02 -4.19
CA ARG A 179 -13.93 -0.01 -3.20
C ARG A 179 -15.12 -0.48 -2.38
N ALA A 180 -16.19 -0.96 -3.02
CA ALA A 180 -17.39 -1.44 -2.32
C ALA A 180 -17.07 -2.62 -1.37
N ARG A 181 -16.15 -3.51 -1.76
CA ARG A 181 -15.67 -4.61 -0.91
C ARG A 181 -14.86 -4.11 0.29
N LEU A 182 -13.98 -3.12 0.10
CA LEU A 182 -13.12 -2.57 1.15
C LEU A 182 -13.81 -1.56 2.06
N ALA A 183 -14.91 -0.95 1.61
CA ALA A 183 -15.66 0.09 2.33
C ALA A 183 -16.50 -0.46 3.50
N GLY A 184 -16.21 -1.65 4.03
CA GLY A 184 -16.98 -2.35 5.08
C GLY A 184 -17.12 -1.59 6.41
N ASP A 185 -16.46 -2.07 7.47
CA ASP A 185 -16.70 -1.63 8.87
C ASP A 185 -15.90 -0.42 9.44
N PRO A 186 -15.08 0.37 8.70
CA PRO A 186 -14.40 1.51 9.31
C PRO A 186 -15.36 2.68 9.54
N GLU A 187 -15.10 3.49 10.58
CA GLU A 187 -15.92 4.67 10.91
C GLU A 187 -15.99 5.67 9.74
N VAL A 188 -14.89 5.81 8.99
CA VAL A 188 -14.78 6.72 7.85
C VAL A 188 -14.23 6.00 6.62
N THR A 189 -14.93 6.15 5.50
CA THR A 189 -14.43 5.73 4.18
C THR A 189 -14.36 6.94 3.25
N ALA A 190 -13.16 7.34 2.84
CA ALA A 190 -12.94 8.49 1.98
C ALA A 190 -12.36 8.08 0.61
N ALA A 191 -12.64 8.87 -0.42
CA ALA A 191 -12.00 8.71 -1.72
C ALA A 191 -11.45 10.04 -2.23
N VAL A 192 -10.15 10.04 -2.48
CA VAL A 192 -9.40 11.18 -2.98
C VAL A 192 -9.19 10.98 -4.47
N PRO A 193 -9.70 11.89 -5.32
CA PRO A 193 -9.54 11.77 -6.77
C PRO A 193 -8.07 11.87 -7.18
N TYR A 194 -7.76 11.35 -8.36
CA TYR A 194 -6.53 11.73 -9.04
C TYR A 194 -6.56 13.24 -9.36
N PHE A 195 -5.55 13.98 -8.93
CA PHE A 195 -5.41 15.41 -9.23
C PHE A 195 -4.57 15.62 -10.50
N ASP A 196 -4.96 16.59 -11.32
CA ASP A 196 -4.24 16.94 -12.56
C ASP A 196 -2.86 17.58 -12.32
N SER A 197 -2.56 17.93 -11.06
CA SER A 197 -1.29 18.51 -10.62
C SER A 197 -0.90 17.98 -9.26
N ASP A 198 0.40 17.93 -9.00
CA ASP A 198 0.92 17.58 -7.69
C ASP A 198 0.47 18.58 -6.63
N ILE A 199 0.31 18.12 -5.39
CA ILE A 199 0.00 18.99 -4.26
C ILE A 199 1.31 19.60 -3.75
N PHE A 200 1.61 20.82 -4.19
CA PHE A 200 2.82 21.56 -3.79
C PHE A 200 2.52 22.86 -3.03
N ASP A 201 1.25 23.23 -2.87
CA ASP A 201 0.81 24.45 -2.20
C ASP A 201 -0.31 24.20 -1.18
N LEU A 202 -0.59 25.23 -0.36
CA LEU A 202 -1.67 25.18 0.62
C LEU A 202 -3.05 25.02 -0.05
N GLY A 203 -3.23 25.57 -1.24
CA GLY A 203 -4.47 25.42 -2.00
C GLY A 203 -4.76 23.96 -2.35
N GLY A 204 -3.74 23.20 -2.76
CA GLY A 204 -3.84 21.77 -3.01
C GLY A 204 -4.13 20.96 -1.75
N LEU A 205 -3.56 21.35 -0.60
CA LEU A 205 -3.90 20.72 0.68
C LEU A 205 -5.35 20.98 1.08
N VAL A 206 -5.90 22.17 0.82
CA VAL A 206 -7.33 22.46 1.05
C VAL A 206 -8.21 21.58 0.15
N ARG A 207 -7.91 21.49 -1.15
CA ARG A 207 -8.65 20.61 -2.08
C ARG A 207 -8.61 19.14 -1.66
N LEU A 208 -7.47 18.68 -1.16
CA LEU A 208 -7.33 17.34 -0.58
C LEU A 208 -8.23 17.18 0.65
N GLY A 209 -8.19 18.15 1.58
CA GLY A 209 -9.03 18.16 2.77
C GLY A 209 -10.53 18.09 2.45
N GLU A 210 -10.99 18.88 1.48
CA GLU A 210 -12.38 18.87 0.98
C GLU A 210 -12.78 17.54 0.34
N SER A 211 -11.81 16.77 -0.17
CA SER A 211 -12.06 15.44 -0.74
C SER A 211 -12.17 14.35 0.33
N VAL A 212 -11.47 14.53 1.46
CA VAL A 212 -11.43 13.56 2.56
C VAL A 212 -12.60 13.75 3.55
N TRP A 213 -12.94 14.99 3.88
CA TRP A 213 -13.86 15.33 4.99
C TRP A 213 -15.22 15.88 4.52
N ARG A 214 -15.86 15.22 3.53
CA ARG A 214 -17.21 15.58 3.06
C ARG A 214 -18.31 15.24 4.06
#